data_AF-A0A432EPL0-F1
#
_entry.id   AF-A0A432EPL0-F1
#
_cell.length_a   1.000
_cell.length_b   1.000
_cell.length_c   1.000
_cell.angle_alpha   90.00
_cell.angle_beta   90.00
_cell.angle_gamma   90.00
#
_symmetry.space_group_name_H-M   'P 1'
#
loop_
_entity.id
_entity.type
_entity.pdbx_description
1 polymer ?
#
loop_
_entity_poly.entity_id
_entity_poly.type
_entity_poly.pdbx_seq_one_letter_code
_entity_poly.pdbx_strand_id
1 'polypeptide(L)' 'MSADSLESLKLRLREFAAERDWDQFHSPKNFASALIVEAAELLEHFQWLTQEQSRHLDPETQR' A
#
# COMPACT_ATOMS: atom_id res chain seq x y z
N MET A 1 9.47 4.39 23.32
CA MET A 1 8.45 4.61 22.27
C MET A 1 9.07 4.13 20.96
N SER A 2 8.40 3.20 20.28
CA SER A 2 8.91 2.51 19.08
C SER A 2 9.36 3.50 18.00
N ALA A 3 10.44 3.18 17.30
CA ALA A 3 11.12 4.02 16.32
C ALA A 3 10.33 4.27 15.01
N ASP A 4 9.13 3.70 14.85
CA ASP A 4 8.28 3.84 13.65
C ASP A 4 6.85 4.22 14.05
N SER A 5 6.62 5.49 14.39
CA SER A 5 5.26 6.02 14.51
C SER A 5 4.68 6.35 13.14
N LEU A 6 3.35 6.39 13.02
CA LEU A 6 2.68 6.82 11.78
C LEU A 6 3.15 8.23 11.36
N GLU A 7 3.42 9.11 12.32
CA GLU A 7 3.96 10.44 12.03
C GLU A 7 5.40 10.39 11.47
N SER A 8 6.24 9.48 11.97
CA SER A 8 7.58 9.26 11.40
C SER A 8 7.51 8.74 9.96
N LEU A 9 6.60 7.80 9.68
CA LEU A 9 6.38 7.28 8.33
C LEU A 9 5.90 8.37 7.37
N LYS A 10 4.92 9.19 7.80
CA LYS A 10 4.41 10.32 7.00
C LYS A 10 5.51 11.33 6.67
N LEU A 11 6.40 11.61 7.61
CA LEU A 11 7.53 12.51 7.36
C LEU A 11 8.48 11.94 6.30
N ARG A 12 8.88 10.68 6.44
CA ARG A 12 9.75 9.98 5.48
C ARG A 12 9.16 9.94 4.07
N LEU A 13 7.85 9.71 3.94
CA LEU A 13 7.16 9.72 2.64
C LEU A 13 7.15 11.11 2.00
N ARG A 14 6.97 12.17 2.79
CA ARG A 14 7.01 13.55 2.28
C ARG A 14 8.41 13.93 1.80
N GLU A 15 9.44 13.60 2.56
CA GLU A 15 10.84 13.84 2.16
C GLU A 15 11.17 13.10 0.85
N PHE A 16 10.80 11.83 0.75
CA PHE A 16 10.98 11.02 -0.46
C PHE A 16 10.31 11.62 -1.70
N ALA A 17 9.09 12.14 -1.56
CA ALA A 17 8.35 12.75 -2.65
C ALA A 17 8.92 14.12 -3.03
N ALA A 18 9.33 14.93 -2.06
CA ALA A 18 9.92 16.25 -2.28
C ALA A 18 11.24 16.16 -3.03
N GLU A 19 12.11 15.19 -2.69
CA GLU A 19 13.37 14.93 -3.41
C GLU A 19 13.17 14.61 -4.90
N ARG A 20 11.97 14.15 -5.27
CA ARG A 20 11.60 13.75 -6.64
C ARG A 20 10.69 14.76 -7.34
N ASP A 21 10.38 15.87 -6.68
CA ASP A 21 9.43 16.88 -7.17
C ASP A 21 8.06 16.27 -7.52
N TRP A 22 7.61 15.29 -6.73
CA TRP A 22 6.36 14.56 -6.98
C TRP A 22 5.10 15.26 -6.48
N ASP A 23 5.24 16.37 -5.74
CA ASP A 23 4.11 17.12 -5.20
C ASP A 23 3.16 17.63 -6.30
N GLN A 24 3.65 17.83 -7.53
CA GLN A 24 2.82 18.16 -8.69
C GLN A 24 1.78 17.07 -9.05
N PHE A 25 2.01 15.83 -8.63
CA PHE A 25 1.11 14.69 -8.85
C PHE A 25 0.21 14.39 -7.65
N HIS A 26 0.38 15.09 -6.53
CA HIS A 26 -0.33 14.86 -5.26
C HIS A 26 -1.70 15.53 -5.19
N SER A 27 -2.58 15.25 -6.16
CA SER A 27 -3.98 15.67 -6.09
C SER A 27 -4.84 14.65 -5.32
N PRO A 28 -5.95 15.05 -4.67
CA PRO A 28 -6.87 14.11 -4.03
C PRO A 28 -7.36 13.00 -4.97
N LYS A 29 -7.58 13.32 -6.25
CA LYS A 29 -7.94 12.36 -7.30
C LYS A 29 -6.84 11.31 -7.49
N ASN A 30 -5.59 11.73 -7.62
CA ASN A 30 -4.48 10.83 -7.87
C ASN A 30 -4.22 9.91 -6.67
N PHE A 31 -4.32 10.44 -5.44
CA PHE A 31 -4.23 9.61 -4.24
C PHE A 31 -5.35 8.56 -4.16
N ALA A 32 -6.60 8.95 -4.42
CA ALA A 32 -7.71 8.00 -4.44
C ALA A 32 -7.50 6.91 -5.50
N SER A 33 -6.99 7.29 -6.68
CA SER A 33 -6.71 6.35 -7.76
C SER A 33 -5.58 5.39 -7.39
N ALA A 34 -4.46 5.91 -6.85
CA ALA A 34 -3.34 5.09 -6.39
C ALA A 34 -3.77 4.11 -5.30
N LEU A 35 -4.54 4.55 -4.31
CA LEU A 35 -5.07 3.68 -3.26
C LEU A 35 -5.90 2.52 -3.84
N ILE A 36 -6.72 2.77 -4.85
CA ILE A 36 -7.51 1.73 -5.51
C ILE A 36 -6.61 0.74 -6.26
N VAL A 37 -5.55 1.22 -6.92
CA VAL A 37 -4.58 0.35 -7.60
C VAL A 37 -3.89 -0.57 -6.60
N GLU A 38 -3.37 -0.04 -5.50
CA GLU A 38 -2.73 -0.85 -4.44
C GLU A 38 -3.72 -1.85 -3.80
N ALA A 39 -4.98 -1.46 -3.62
CA ALA A 39 -6.02 -2.36 -3.12
C ALA A 39 -6.36 -3.48 -4.14
N ALA A 40 -6.28 -3.18 -5.44
CA ALA A 40 -6.45 -4.18 -6.49
C ALA A 40 -5.25 -5.15 -6.53
N GLU A 41 -4.02 -4.65 -6.41
CA GLU A 41 -2.81 -5.49 -6.29
C GLU A 41 -2.89 -6.43 -5.09
N LEU A 42 -3.34 -5.92 -3.93
CA LEU A 42 -3.61 -6.76 -2.76
C LEU A 42 -4.65 -7.85 -3.05
N LEU A 43 -5.71 -7.51 -3.81
CA LEU A 43 -6.76 -8.45 -4.19
C LEU A 43 -6.23 -9.56 -5.12
N GLU A 44 -5.19 -9.33 -5.93
CA GLU A 44 -4.66 -10.32 -6.87
C GLU A 44 -4.21 -11.61 -6.16
N HIS A 45 -3.72 -11.52 -4.92
CA HIS A 45 -3.36 -12.67 -4.10
C HIS A 45 -4.56 -13.57 -3.74
N PHE A 46 -5.77 -13.03 -3.76
CA PHE A 46 -7.00 -13.71 -3.35
C PHE A 46 -7.97 -14.00 -4.50
N GLN A 47 -7.73 -13.45 -5.68
CA GLN A 47 -8.72 -13.38 -6.77
C GLN A 47 -9.27 -14.75 -7.23
N TRP A 48 -8.49 -15.82 -7.08
CA TRP A 48 -8.88 -17.19 -7.46
C TRP A 48 -9.14 -18.11 -6.27
N LEU A 49 -9.08 -17.59 -5.05
CA LEU A 49 -9.27 -18.37 -3.84
C LEU A 49 -10.75 -18.46 -3.48
N THR A 50 -11.17 -19.63 -2.98
CA THR A 50 -12.41 -19.73 -2.21
C THR A 50 -12.27 -18.99 -0.87
N GLN A 51 -13.39 -18.69 -0.22
CA GLN A 51 -13.40 -18.04 1.10
C GLN A 51 -12.63 -18.84 2.17
N GLU A 52 -12.60 -20.17 2.07
CA GLU A 52 -11.83 -21.01 3.00
C GLU A 52 -10.32 -20.90 2.73
N GLN A 53 -9.93 -20.96 1.46
CA GLN A 53 -8.52 -20.80 1.05
C GLN A 53 -7.98 -19.40 1.39
N SER A 54 -8.78 -18.35 1.28
CA SER A 54 -8.35 -16.99 1.65
C SER A 54 -8.05 -16.83 3.15
N ARG A 55 -8.56 -17.73 4.01
CA ARG A 55 -8.28 -17.76 5.45
C ARG A 55 -7.09 -18.66 5.79
N HIS A 56 -6.69 -19.53 4.87
CA HIS A 56 -5.64 -20.53 5.05
C HIS A 56 -4.69 -20.47 3.85
N LEU A 57 -4.00 -19.34 3.70
CA LEU A 57 -3.01 -19.14 2.65
C LEU A 57 -1.87 -20.15 2.81
N ASP A 58 -1.46 -20.78 1.72
CA ASP A 58 -0.30 -21.67 1.71
C ASP A 58 0.99 -20.89 2.04
N PRO A 59 2.00 -21.54 2.65
CA PRO A 59 3.24 -20.89 3.07
C PRO A 59 4.01 -20.17 1.95
N GLU A 60 3.83 -20.60 0.70
CA GLU A 60 4.45 -19.96 -0.48
C GLU A 60 3.75 -18.65 -0.87
N THR A 61 2.46 -18.50 -0.54
CA THR A 61 1.64 -17.31 -0.80
C THR A 61 1.67 -16.32 0.38
N GLN A 62 2.28 -16.68 1.52
CA GLN A 62 2.41 -15.85 2.71
C GLN A 62 3.65 -14.92 2.71
N ARG A 63 4.47 -14.94 1.66
CA ARG A 63 5.64 -14.04 1.51
C ARG A 63 5.24 -12.70 0.90
#